data_AF-A0A645CRY2-F1
#
_entry.id   AF-A0A645CRY2-F1
#
_cell.length_a   1.000
_cell.length_b   1.000
_cell.length_c   1.000
_cell.angle_alpha   90.00
_cell.angle_beta   90.00
_cell.angle_gamma   90.00
#
_symmetry.space_group_name_H-M   'P 1'
#
loop_
_entity.id
_entity.type
_entity.pdbx_description
1 polymer ?
#
loop_
_entity_poly.entity_id
_entity_poly.type
_entity_poly.pdbx_seq_one_letter_code
_entity_poly.pdbx_strand_id
1 'polypeptide(L)'
;MKRPMSRDELNLLIKTASEKDEDWIEDGKKRAARLDQIISSGVKMDILRMLKTLVDHKNSTETHKKLYACDERFFAAAGNMVAEELAYVLDIPKDKAINFVLGEMMGMAI
;
A
#
# COMPACT_ATOMS: atom_id res chain seq x y z
N MET A 1 17.80 12.70 12.57
CA MET A 1 16.39 12.31 12.78
C MET A 1 15.59 12.88 11.61
N LYS A 2 14.91 12.07 10.80
CA LYS A 2 13.96 12.61 9.80
C LYS A 2 12.77 13.18 10.56
N ARG A 3 12.27 14.36 10.15
CA ARG A 3 11.03 14.90 10.72
C ARG A 3 9.86 13.94 10.43
N PRO A 4 8.89 13.79 11.34
CA PRO A 4 7.66 13.09 11.01
C PRO A 4 6.96 13.81 9.84
N MET A 5 6.31 13.03 8.98
CA MET A 5 5.48 13.53 7.89
C MET A 5 4.36 14.43 8.45
N SER A 6 4.00 15.51 7.76
CA SER A 6 2.83 16.33 8.10
C SER A 6 1.55 15.78 7.48
N ARG A 7 0.39 16.26 7.95
CA ARG A 7 -0.90 15.93 7.33
C ARG A 7 -0.96 16.34 5.86
N ASP A 8 -0.40 17.49 5.50
CA ASP A 8 -0.36 17.97 4.11
C ASP A 8 0.53 17.09 3.22
N GLU A 9 1.68 16.64 3.74
CA GLU A 9 2.56 15.70 3.03
C GLU A 9 1.87 14.36 2.82
N LEU A 10 1.10 13.88 3.79
CA LEU A 10 0.30 12.66 3.64
C LEU A 10 -0.80 12.83 2.59
N ASN A 11 -1.53 13.95 2.63
CA ASN A 11 -2.59 14.22 1.65
C ASN A 11 -2.02 14.29 0.22
N LEU A 12 -0.86 14.93 0.04
CA LEU A 12 -0.16 14.96 -1.23
C LEU A 12 0.30 13.57 -1.65
N LEU A 13 0.86 12.79 -0.72
CA LEU A 13 1.30 11.42 -0.97
C LEU A 13 0.14 10.53 -1.43
N ILE A 14 -1.01 10.59 -0.75
CA ILE A 14 -2.24 9.87 -1.11
C ILE A 14 -2.66 10.28 -2.52
N LYS A 15 -2.82 11.59 -2.76
CA LYS A 15 -3.23 12.10 -4.08
C LYS A 15 -2.31 11.61 -5.20
N THR A 16 -0.99 11.77 -5.06
CA THR A 16 -0.02 11.38 -6.09
C THR A 16 0.07 9.86 -6.25
N ALA A 17 -0.11 9.09 -5.16
CA ALA A 17 -0.16 7.64 -5.25
C ALA A 17 -1.44 7.17 -5.98
N SER A 18 -2.57 7.85 -5.81
CA SER A 18 -3.84 7.54 -6.49
C SER A 18 -3.86 7.88 -7.98
N GLU A 19 -3.04 8.81 -8.46
CA GLU A 19 -3.01 9.23 -9.87
C GLU A 19 -2.50 8.14 -10.83
N LYS A 20 -1.76 7.15 -10.32
CA LYS A 20 -1.21 6.04 -11.12
C LYS A 20 -1.27 4.74 -10.35
N ASP A 21 -1.82 3.73 -11.00
CA ASP A 21 -1.78 2.36 -10.53
C ASP A 21 -0.51 1.66 -11.01
N GLU A 22 -0.03 0.73 -10.19
CA GLU A 22 0.95 -0.25 -10.66
C GLU A 22 0.17 -1.33 -11.44
N ASP A 23 0.51 -1.55 -12.72
CA ASP A 23 -0.09 -2.60 -13.52
C ASP A 23 0.10 -3.97 -12.85
N TRP A 24 -0.94 -4.80 -12.88
CA TRP A 24 -0.83 -6.17 -12.36
C TRP A 24 0.11 -7.02 -13.23
N ILE A 25 1.16 -7.56 -12.62
CA ILE A 25 2.11 -8.45 -13.29
C ILE A 25 1.61 -9.89 -13.14
N GLU A 26 1.13 -10.49 -14.24
CA GLU A 26 0.59 -11.87 -14.24
C GLU A 26 1.64 -12.95 -13.89
N ASP A 27 2.88 -12.77 -14.36
CA ASP A 27 3.98 -13.68 -14.03
C ASP A 27 4.37 -13.51 -12.56
N GLY A 28 4.01 -14.49 -11.73
CA GLY A 28 4.24 -14.45 -10.29
C GLY A 28 5.72 -14.31 -9.88
N LYS A 29 6.67 -14.80 -10.67
CA LYS A 29 8.10 -14.63 -10.37
C LYS A 29 8.54 -13.19 -10.64
N LYS A 30 8.11 -12.62 -11.77
CA LYS A 30 8.37 -11.20 -12.10
C LYS A 30 7.70 -10.27 -11.11
N ARG A 31 6.46 -10.58 -10.70
CA ARG A 31 5.73 -9.83 -9.67
C ARG A 31 6.50 -9.86 -8.36
N ALA A 32 6.86 -11.04 -7.84
CA ALA A 32 7.64 -11.15 -6.61
C ALA A 32 8.95 -10.34 -6.66
N ALA A 33 9.69 -10.39 -7.77
CA ALA A 33 10.90 -9.60 -7.95
C ALA A 33 10.64 -8.08 -7.93
N ARG A 34 9.54 -7.61 -8.54
CA ARG A 34 9.13 -6.20 -8.51
C ARG A 34 8.72 -5.76 -7.10
N LEU A 35 7.93 -6.56 -6.39
CA LEU A 35 7.50 -6.26 -5.02
C LEU A 35 8.70 -6.20 -4.07
N ASP A 36 9.67 -7.10 -4.22
CA ASP A 36 10.91 -7.10 -3.45
C ASP A 36 11.77 -5.84 -3.70
N GLN A 37 11.85 -5.37 -4.95
CA GLN A 37 12.51 -4.11 -5.29
C GLN A 37 11.84 -2.90 -4.63
N ILE A 38 10.50 -2.87 -4.59
CA ILE A 38 9.73 -1.78 -3.95
C ILE A 38 9.99 -1.77 -2.44
N ILE A 39 9.95 -2.93 -1.80
CA ILE A 39 10.27 -3.04 -0.37
C ILE A 39 11.72 -2.60 -0.10
N SER A 40 12.66 -3.03 -0.94
CA SER A 40 14.08 -2.69 -0.79
C SER A 40 14.36 -1.20 -0.96
N SER A 41 13.58 -0.50 -1.81
CA SER A 41 13.75 0.95 -2.01
C SER A 41 13.25 1.77 -0.80
N GLY A 42 12.23 1.26 -0.09
CA GLY A 42 11.60 1.96 1.03
C GLY A 42 10.86 3.24 0.62
N VAL A 43 10.61 3.45 -0.68
CA VAL A 43 9.90 4.63 -1.19
C VAL A 43 8.42 4.50 -0.84
N LYS A 44 7.95 5.36 0.08
CA LYS A 44 6.58 5.32 0.62
C LYS A 44 5.49 5.36 -0.46
N MET A 45 5.71 6.16 -1.51
CA MET A 45 4.78 6.24 -2.64
C MET A 45 4.64 4.90 -3.36
N ASP A 46 5.76 4.23 -3.65
CA ASP A 46 5.76 2.93 -4.32
C ASP A 46 5.18 1.85 -3.42
N ILE A 47 5.44 1.92 -2.10
CA ILE A 47 4.82 1.04 -1.10
C ILE A 47 3.30 1.20 -1.09
N LEU A 48 2.77 2.43 -1.08
CA LEU A 48 1.32 2.65 -1.09
C LEU A 48 0.67 2.16 -2.39
N ARG A 49 1.30 2.40 -3.55
CA ARG A 49 0.83 1.87 -4.84
C ARG A 49 0.84 0.35 -4.87
N MET A 50 1.91 -0.27 -4.39
CA MET A 50 2.00 -1.71 -4.23
C MET A 50 0.87 -2.27 -3.36
N LEU A 51 0.60 -1.67 -2.21
CA LEU A 51 -0.49 -2.08 -1.32
C LEU A 51 -1.86 -1.94 -2.01
N LYS A 52 -2.08 -0.82 -2.72
CA LYS A 52 -3.31 -0.60 -3.51
C LYS A 52 -3.47 -1.68 -4.58
N THR A 53 -2.47 -1.91 -5.43
CA THR A 53 -2.50 -2.93 -6.50
C THR A 53 -2.81 -4.33 -5.95
N LEU A 54 -2.24 -4.71 -4.80
CA LEU A 54 -2.53 -6.00 -4.17
C LEU A 54 -3.98 -6.11 -3.69
N VAL A 55 -4.56 -5.03 -3.15
CA VAL A 55 -5.96 -5.00 -2.71
C VAL A 55 -6.92 -4.95 -3.90
N ASP A 56 -6.65 -4.14 -4.92
CA ASP A 56 -7.41 -4.10 -6.17
C ASP A 56 -7.44 -5.48 -6.85
N HIS A 57 -6.30 -6.16 -6.93
CA HIS A 57 -6.26 -7.51 -7.49
C HIS A 57 -7.09 -8.50 -6.65
N LYS A 58 -6.95 -8.46 -5.32
CA LYS A 58 -7.75 -9.30 -4.41
C LYS A 58 -9.26 -9.05 -4.56
N ASN A 59 -9.67 -7.82 -4.82
CA ASN A 59 -11.07 -7.43 -4.96
C ASN A 59 -11.64 -7.70 -6.37
N SER A 60 -10.81 -7.65 -7.42
CA SER A 60 -11.24 -7.86 -8.81
C SER A 60 -11.36 -9.33 -9.22
N THR A 61 -10.79 -10.27 -8.46
CA THR A 61 -11.00 -11.69 -8.73
C THR A 61 -12.45 -12.08 -8.38
N GLU A 62 -13.26 -12.50 -9.37
CA GLU A 62 -14.71 -12.80 -9.25
C GLU A 62 -15.10 -13.83 -8.18
N THR A 63 -14.13 -14.64 -7.77
CA THR A 63 -14.19 -15.41 -6.53
C THR A 63 -13.21 -14.71 -5.61
N HIS A 64 -13.60 -14.29 -4.40
CA HIS A 64 -12.73 -13.72 -3.36
C HIS A 64 -11.53 -14.63 -3.01
N LYS A 65 -10.64 -14.88 -3.97
CA LYS A 65 -9.50 -15.76 -3.85
C LYS A 65 -8.50 -14.99 -3.01
N LYS A 66 -7.99 -15.67 -1.99
CA LYS A 66 -6.90 -15.14 -1.19
C LYS A 66 -5.75 -14.79 -2.14
N LEU A 67 -5.03 -13.72 -1.81
CA LEU A 67 -3.75 -13.44 -2.45
C LEU A 67 -2.86 -14.70 -2.38
N TYR A 68 -1.95 -14.85 -3.34
CA TYR A 68 -0.93 -15.89 -3.20
C TYR A 68 -0.16 -15.65 -1.90
N ALA A 69 0.25 -16.71 -1.20
CA ALA A 69 0.94 -16.58 0.09
C ALA A 69 2.20 -15.69 0.02
N CYS A 70 2.83 -15.60 -1.15
CA CYS A 70 3.93 -14.68 -1.40
C CYS A 70 3.48 -13.21 -1.38
N ASP A 71 2.39 -12.89 -2.07
CA ASP A 71 1.79 -11.55 -2.12
C ASP A 71 1.26 -11.11 -0.73
N GLU A 72 0.71 -12.03 0.07
CA GLU A 72 0.30 -11.73 1.46
C GLU A 72 1.49 -11.33 2.36
N ARG A 73 2.62 -12.02 2.21
CA ARG A 73 3.86 -11.68 2.95
C ARG A 73 4.38 -10.32 2.56
N PHE A 74 4.36 -10.02 1.26
CA PHE A 74 4.74 -8.73 0.73
C PHE A 74 3.82 -7.61 1.23
N PHE A 75 2.50 -7.83 1.26
CA PHE A 75 1.54 -6.89 1.82
C PHE A 75 1.83 -6.59 3.30
N ALA A 76 2.04 -7.63 4.11
CA ALA A 76 2.33 -7.47 5.54
C ALA A 76 3.66 -6.73 5.77
N ALA A 77 4.70 -7.06 5.02
CA ALA A 77 6.00 -6.39 5.12
C ALA A 77 5.91 -4.91 4.75
N ALA A 78 5.33 -4.61 3.59
CA ALA A 78 5.16 -3.24 3.10
C ALA A 78 4.27 -2.41 4.03
N GLY A 79 3.15 -2.96 4.52
CA GLY A 79 2.27 -2.30 5.47
C GLY A 79 2.98 -1.93 6.77
N ASN A 80 3.79 -2.84 7.32
CA ASN A 80 4.56 -2.56 8.54
C ASN A 80 5.56 -1.41 8.39
N MET A 81 6.10 -1.17 7.20
CA MET A 81 7.08 -0.09 6.94
C MET A 81 6.47 1.31 7.03
N VAL A 82 5.17 1.46 6.70
CA VAL A 82 4.51 2.77 6.65
C VAL A 82 3.47 2.95 7.76
N ALA A 83 2.96 1.88 8.37
CA ALA A 83 1.85 1.94 9.31
C ALA A 83 2.12 2.80 10.55
N GLU A 84 3.34 2.83 11.08
CA GLU A 84 3.67 3.64 12.26
C GLU A 84 3.65 5.15 11.96
N GLU A 85 4.24 5.56 10.83
CA GLU A 85 4.22 6.95 10.42
C GLU A 85 2.81 7.40 10.04
N LEU A 86 2.06 6.56 9.32
CA LEU A 86 0.67 6.85 8.98
C LEU A 86 -0.20 7.00 10.24
N ALA A 87 -0.08 6.07 11.19
CA ALA A 87 -0.80 6.14 12.45
C ALA A 87 -0.52 7.44 13.22
N TYR A 88 0.76 7.82 13.27
CA TYR A 88 1.20 9.06 13.91
C TYR A 88 0.58 10.31 13.26
N VAL A 89 0.61 10.41 11.92
CA VAL A 89 0.07 11.58 11.20
C VAL A 89 -1.45 11.62 11.23
N LEU A 90 -2.09 10.45 11.15
CA LEU A 90 -3.53 10.30 11.12
C LEU A 90 -4.19 10.44 12.50
N ASP A 91 -3.40 10.26 13.57
CA ASP A 91 -3.87 10.15 14.97
C ASP A 91 -4.90 9.02 15.15
N ILE A 92 -4.58 7.85 14.59
CA ILE A 92 -5.42 6.64 14.67
C ILE A 92 -4.58 5.39 14.98
N PRO A 93 -5.20 4.30 15.44
CA PRO A 93 -4.50 3.03 15.65
C PRO A 93 -3.78 2.49 14.40
N LYS A 94 -2.61 1.87 14.61
CA LYS A 94 -1.74 1.32 13.54
C LYS A 94 -2.44 0.31 12.63
N ASP A 95 -3.30 -0.51 13.20
CA ASP A 95 -4.12 -1.51 12.49
C ASP A 95 -5.20 -0.89 11.59
N LYS A 96 -5.57 0.38 11.83
CA LYS A 96 -6.53 1.13 11.01
C LYS A 96 -5.87 2.03 9.97
N ALA A 97 -4.61 2.42 10.19
CA ALA A 97 -3.90 3.41 9.36
C ALA A 97 -3.79 3.02 7.88
N ILE A 98 -3.43 1.77 7.59
CA ILE A 98 -3.30 1.29 6.21
C ILE A 98 -4.67 1.27 5.51
N ASN A 99 -5.69 0.73 6.17
CA ASN A 99 -7.03 0.64 5.59
C ASN A 99 -7.63 2.01 5.33
N PHE A 100 -7.40 2.98 6.22
CA PHE A 100 -7.83 4.36 6.01
C PHE A 100 -7.21 4.94 4.73
N VAL A 101 -5.88 4.86 4.59
CA VAL A 101 -5.16 5.39 3.42
C VAL A 101 -5.61 4.71 2.13
N LEU A 102 -5.73 3.39 2.13
CA LEU A 102 -6.21 2.66 0.96
C LEU A 102 -7.66 3.04 0.60
N GLY A 103 -8.52 3.23 1.60
CA GLY A 103 -9.89 3.71 1.41
C GLY A 103 -9.92 5.06 0.70
N GLU A 104 -9.12 6.02 1.17
CA GLU A 104 -8.95 7.34 0.54
C GLU A 104 -8.41 7.21 -0.90
N MET A 105 -7.44 6.33 -1.13
CA MET A 105 -6.84 6.13 -2.45
C MET A 105 -7.81 5.52 -3.47
N MET A 106 -8.74 4.70 -3.00
CA MET A 106 -9.67 3.90 -3.83
C MET A 106 -11.07 4.52 -3.89
N GLY A 107 -11.32 5.62 -3.17
CA GLY A 107 -12.64 6.24 -3.07
C GLY A 107 -13.68 5.36 -2.38
N MET A 108 -13.25 4.46 -1.48
CA MET A 108 -14.16 3.62 -0.70
C MET A 108 -14.74 4.45 0.45
N ALA A 109 -16.05 4.34 0.70
CA ALA A 109 -16.65 4.90 1.91
C ALA A 109 -16.12 4.14 3.14
N ILE A 110 -15.45 4.86 4.05
CA ILE A 110 -14.87 4.34 5.30
C ILE A 110 -15.89 4.43 6.43
#